data_AF-A0A529KEN4-F1
#
_entry.id   AF-A0A529KEN4-F1
#
_cell.length_a   1.000
_cell.length_b   1.000
_cell.length_c   1.000
_cell.angle_alpha   90.00
_cell.angle_beta   90.00
_cell.angle_gamma   90.00
#
_symmetry.space_group_name_H-M   'P 1'
#
loop_
_entity.id
_entity.type
_entity.pdbx_description
1 polymer ?
#
loop_
_entity_poly.entity_id
_entity_poly.type
_entity_poly.pdbx_seq_one_letter_code
_entity_poly.pdbx_strand_id
1 'polypeptide(L)' 'MAADKNAFVWDDPFLIEHQLSEDERMVRDGAAAFAADKLAP' A
#
# COMPACT_ATOMS: atom_id res chain seq x y z
N MET A 1 7.83 26.22 -11.89
CA MET A 1 6.94 25.38 -11.07
C MET A 1 7.84 24.40 -10.35
N ALA A 2 8.06 24.56 -9.06
CA ALA A 2 9.02 23.75 -8.30
C ALA A 2 8.41 23.38 -6.96
N ALA A 3 7.77 22.22 -6.91
CA ALA A 3 7.50 21.48 -5.69
C ALA A 3 7.09 20.02 -6.00
N ASP A 4 7.90 19.27 -6.75
CA ASP A 4 7.87 17.81 -6.67
C ASP A 4 8.97 17.35 -5.70
N LYS A 5 8.76 17.68 -4.43
CA LYS A 5 9.43 16.94 -3.35
C LYS A 5 8.65 15.64 -3.26
N ASN A 6 9.24 14.52 -3.67
CA ASN A 6 8.72 13.17 -3.47
C ASN A 6 7.87 13.13 -2.21
N ALA A 7 6.54 13.01 -2.39
CA ALA A 7 5.60 13.15 -1.29
C ALA A 7 5.94 12.10 -0.23
N PHE A 8 6.24 12.56 0.99
CA PHE A 8 6.54 11.66 2.08
C PHE A 8 5.25 11.09 2.64
N VAL A 9 5.06 9.78 2.51
CA VAL A 9 3.90 9.06 3.03
C VAL A 9 4.27 8.50 4.39
N TRP A 10 3.64 8.99 5.46
CA TRP A 10 3.95 8.54 6.83
C TRP A 10 3.60 7.07 7.07
N ASP A 11 2.55 6.57 6.41
CA ASP A 11 2.13 5.18 6.50
C ASP A 11 3.01 4.24 5.66
N ASP A 12 3.77 4.79 4.71
CA ASP A 12 4.75 4.06 3.90
C ASP A 12 6.02 4.91 3.62
N PRO A 13 6.89 5.11 4.63
CA PRO A 13 8.06 6.00 4.53
C PRO A 13 9.07 5.58 3.46
N PHE A 14 9.05 4.31 3.04
CA PHE A 14 9.96 3.75 2.04
C PHE A 14 9.29 3.47 0.71
N LEU A 15 8.04 3.90 0.52
CA LEU A 15 7.30 3.68 -0.70
C LEU A 15 7.34 2.19 -1.11
N ILE A 16 7.19 1.28 -0.14
CA ILE A 16 7.10 -0.17 -0.35
C ILE A 16 6.02 -0.49 -1.38
N GLU A 17 4.93 0.28 -1.38
CA GLU A 17 3.87 0.23 -2.40
C GLU A 17 4.37 0.33 -3.84
N HIS A 18 5.44 1.09 -4.07
CA HIS A 18 6.05 1.30 -5.38
C HIS A 18 7.09 0.23 -5.74
N GLN A 19 7.51 -0.60 -4.78
CA GLN A 19 8.45 -1.70 -5.00
C GLN A 19 7.73 -3.02 -5.30
N LEU A 20 6.43 -3.09 -5.00
CA LEU A 20 5.59 -4.26 -5.29
C LEU A 20 5.19 -4.30 -6.76
N SER A 21 5.22 -5.50 -7.32
CA SER A 21 4.61 -5.81 -8.61
C SER A 21 3.08 -5.76 -8.54
N GLU A 22 2.42 -5.75 -9.70
CA GLU A 22 0.96 -5.73 -9.78
C GLU A 22 0.33 -6.94 -9.06
N ASP A 23 0.88 -8.13 -9.29
CA ASP A 23 0.42 -9.37 -8.66
C ASP A 23 0.53 -9.32 -7.13
N GLU A 24 1.64 -8.80 -6.60
CA GLU A 24 1.84 -8.66 -5.15
C GLU A 24 0.85 -7.68 -4.52
N ARG A 25 0.52 -6.58 -5.22
CA ARG A 25 -0.52 -5.64 -4.75
C ARG A 25 -1.90 -6.29 -4.75
N MET A 26 -2.24 -7.06 -5.79
CA MET A 26 -3.51 -7.79 -5.84
C MET A 26 -3.64 -8.79 -4.69
N VAL A 27 -2.57 -9.52 -4.36
CA VAL A 27 -2.55 -10.46 -3.23
C VAL A 27 -2.72 -9.73 -1.90
N ARG A 28 -2.01 -8.61 -1.70
CA ARG A 28 -2.16 -7.79 -0.48
C ARG A 28 -3.58 -7.28 -0.31
N ASP A 29 -4.18 -6.72 -1.36
CA ASP A 29 -5.53 -6.17 -1.31
C ASP A 29 -6.56 -7.26 -1.00
N GLY A 30 -6.38 -8.46 -1.58
CA GLY A 30 -7.19 -9.63 -1.24
C GLY A 30 -7.05 -10.06 0.22
N ALA A 31 -5.83 -10.09 0.74
CA ALA A 31 -5.56 -10.42 2.14
C ALA A 31 -6.16 -9.37 3.10
N ALA A 32 -6.05 -8.08 2.77
CA ALA A 32 -6.64 -6.99 3.54
C ALA A 32 -8.17 -7.06 3.56
N ALA A 33 -8.80 -7.33 2.41
CA ALA A 33 -10.24 -7.52 2.32
C ALA A 33 -10.73 -8.71 3.15
N PHE A 34 -10.04 -9.85 3.08
CA PHE A 34 -10.37 -11.02 3.90
C PHE A 34 -10.22 -10.73 5.40
N ALA A 35 -9.15 -10.03 5.80
CA ALA A 35 -8.95 -9.65 7.19
C ALA A 35 -10.07 -8.73 7.68
N ALA A 36 -10.49 -7.75 6.88
CA ALA A 36 -11.58 -6.85 7.23
C ALA A 36 -12.95 -7.54 7.30
N ASP A 37 -13.24 -8.52 6.43
CA ASP A 37 -14.54 -9.19 6.37
C ASP A 37 -14.66 -10.39 7.31
N LYS A 38 -13.58 -11.16 7.50
CA LYS A 38 -13.62 -12.46 8.22
C LYS A 38 -12.88 -12.47 9.55
N LEU A 39 -11.92 -11.57 9.76
CA LEU A 39 -11.05 -11.59 10.95
C LEU A 39 -11.26 -10.37 11.85
N ALA A 40 -11.72 -9.24 11.31
CA ALA A 40 -12.07 -8.07 12.10
C ALA A 40 -13.32 -8.39 12.95
N PRO A 41 -13.33 -7.95 14.22
CA PRO A 41 -14.44 -8.19 15.16
C PRO A 41 -15.72 -7.43 14.80
#